data_AF-A0A3R9IF85-F1
#
_entry.id   AF-A0A3R9IF85-F1
#
_cell.length_a   1.000
_cell.length_b   1.000
_cell.length_c   1.000
_cell.angle_alpha   90.00
_cell.angle_beta   90.00
_cell.angle_gamma   90.00
#
_symmetry.space_group_name_H-M   'P 1'
#
loop_
_entity.id
_entity.type
_entity.pdbx_description
1 polymer ?
#
loop_
_entity_poly.entity_id
_entity_poly.type
_entity_poly.pdbx_seq_one_letter_code
_entity_poly.pdbx_strand_id
1 'polypeptide(L)' 'MSFIAQDFDKLNIITVLEGRTQTIIRNHFLRYDRVIRCQVKIITMDMFSPYYDLARQLFPNAKIVLDRFHPSLLYF' A
#
# COMPACT_ATOMS: atom_id res chain seq x y z
N MET A 1 6.30 -8.57 11.84
CA MET A 1 5.01 -8.19 11.22
C MET A 1 5.19 -8.15 9.72
N SER A 2 4.29 -8.79 9.00
CA SER A 2 4.30 -8.91 7.54
C SER A 2 3.53 -7.77 6.87
N PHE A 3 3.86 -7.43 5.62
CA PHE A 3 3.07 -6.52 4.78
C PHE A 3 2.14 -7.33 3.90
N ILE A 4 0.87 -6.95 3.82
CA ILE A 4 -0.14 -7.66 3.01
C ILE A 4 -0.74 -6.66 2.03
N ALA A 5 -0.80 -7.05 0.75
CA ALA A 5 -1.55 -6.35 -0.27
C ALA A 5 -2.69 -7.24 -0.75
N GLN A 6 -3.87 -6.65 -0.91
CA GLN A 6 -5.10 -7.35 -1.27
C GLN A 6 -5.82 -6.60 -2.38
N ASP A 7 -6.44 -7.34 -3.29
CA ASP A 7 -7.37 -6.81 -4.26
C ASP A 7 -8.68 -6.42 -3.55
N PHE A 8 -9.12 -5.18 -3.77
CA PHE A 8 -10.29 -4.66 -3.07
C PHE A 8 -11.60 -5.35 -3.49
N ASP A 9 -11.77 -5.64 -4.77
CA ASP A 9 -13.04 -6.15 -5.31
C ASP A 9 -13.17 -7.67 -5.12
N LYS A 10 -12.07 -8.39 -5.32
CA LYS A 10 -12.05 -9.87 -5.27
C LYS A 10 -11.66 -10.42 -3.90
N LEU A 11 -11.20 -9.55 -2.99
CA LEU A 11 -10.65 -9.92 -1.68
C LEU A 11 -9.50 -10.93 -1.76
N ASN A 12 -8.85 -11.05 -2.91
CA ASN A 12 -7.72 -11.96 -3.09
C ASN A 12 -6.44 -11.30 -2.57
N ILE A 13 -5.66 -12.05 -1.82
CA ILE A 13 -4.34 -11.60 -1.38
C ILE A 13 -3.42 -11.59 -2.61
N ILE A 14 -2.91 -10.41 -2.95
CA ILE A 14 -1.96 -10.20 -4.06
C ILE A 14 -0.57 -10.62 -3.60
N THR A 15 -0.18 -10.19 -2.39
CA THR A 15 1.12 -10.55 -1.83
C THR A 15 1.13 -10.49 -0.32
N VAL A 16 2.00 -11.32 0.26
CA VAL A 16 2.41 -11.26 1.67
C VAL A 16 3.94 -11.16 1.67
N LEU A 17 4.47 -10.07 2.22
CA LEU A 17 5.90 -9.85 2.35
C LEU A 17 6.31 -10.07 3.80
N GLU A 18 7.39 -10.84 4.02
CA GLU A 18 7.93 -11.13 5.35
C GLU A 18 8.52 -9.90 6.08
N GLY A 19 8.58 -8.75 5.40
CA GLY A 19 9.05 -7.49 5.97
C GLY A 19 8.25 -6.28 5.50
N ARG A 20 8.27 -5.24 6.34
CA ARG A 20 7.50 -4.00 6.15
C ARG A 20 8.37 -2.76 5.87
N THR A 21 9.66 -2.96 5.61
CA THR A 21 10.55 -1.83 5.31
C THR A 21 10.22 -1.26 3.94
N GLN A 22 10.41 0.06 3.75
CA GLN A 22 10.15 0.70 2.46
C GLN A 22 10.92 0.03 1.32
N THR A 23 12.16 -0.41 1.56
CA THR A 23 12.99 -1.09 0.56
C THR A 23 12.37 -2.39 0.09
N ILE A 24 11.85 -3.22 1.01
CA ILE A 24 11.22 -4.50 0.66
C ILE A 24 9.96 -4.26 -0.17
N ILE A 25 9.09 -3.35 0.29
CA ILE A 25 7.83 -3.02 -0.40
C ILE A 25 8.12 -2.40 -1.77
N ARG A 26 9.04 -1.44 -1.86
CA ARG A 26 9.47 -0.80 -3.11
C ARG A 26 9.99 -1.82 -4.11
N ASN A 27 10.92 -2.67 -3.70
CA ASN A 27 11.54 -3.65 -4.58
C ASN A 27 10.54 -4.70 -5.08
N HIS A 28 9.52 -5.03 -4.28
CA HIS A 28 8.45 -5.91 -4.73
C HIS A 28 7.62 -5.24 -5.83
N PHE A 29 7.12 -4.03 -5.60
CA PHE A 29 6.22 -3.38 -6.55
C PHE A 29 6.90 -2.83 -7.79
N LEU A 30 8.19 -2.47 -7.73
CA LEU A 30 8.94 -2.04 -8.92
C LEU A 30 9.17 -3.14 -9.96
N ARG A 31 8.88 -4.40 -9.63
CA ARG A 31 8.86 -5.50 -10.61
C ARG A 31 7.69 -5.41 -11.58
N TYR A 32 6.64 -4.67 -11.22
CA TYR A 32 5.51 -4.41 -12.10
C TYR A 32 5.79 -3.17 -12.96
N ASP A 33 5.47 -3.30 -14.25
CA ASP A 33 5.58 -2.20 -15.19
C ASP A 33 4.82 -0.97 -14.70
N ARG A 34 5.38 0.19 -15.00
CA ARG A 34 4.79 1.48 -14.63
C ARG A 34 3.35 1.60 -15.14
N VAL A 35 3.06 1.08 -16.34
CA VAL A 35 1.71 1.10 -16.92
C VAL A 35 0.71 0.39 -16.02
N ILE A 36 1.07 -0.78 -15.48
CA ILE A 36 0.23 -1.55 -14.56
C ILE A 36 0.05 -0.78 -13.25
N ARG A 37 1.13 -0.24 -12.68
CA ARG A 37 1.06 0.55 -11.44
C ARG A 37 0.22 1.81 -11.58
N CYS A 38 0.23 2.44 -12.75
CA CYS A 38 -0.60 3.61 -13.07
C CYS A 38 -2.10 3.28 -13.21
N GLN A 39 -2.48 2.00 -13.35
CA GLN A 39 -3.89 1.57 -13.40
C GLN A 39 -4.52 1.42 -12.01
N VAL A 40 -3.71 1.40 -10.95
CA VAL A 40 -4.23 1.35 -9.57
C VAL A 40 -4.99 2.64 -9.27
N LYS A 41 -6.27 2.50 -8.92
CA LYS A 41 -7.18 3.64 -8.71
C LYS A 41 -7.29 4.06 -7.25
N ILE A 42 -7.26 3.10 -6.34
CA ILE A 42 -7.46 3.31 -4.90
C ILE A 42 -6.44 2.46 -4.15
N ILE A 43 -5.83 3.04 -3.13
CA ILE A 43 -5.00 2.35 -2.16
C ILE A 43 -5.55 2.67 -0.79
N THR A 44 -5.87 1.63 -0.04
CA THR A 44 -6.18 1.76 1.38
C THR A 44 -4.93 1.39 2.16
N MET A 45 -4.47 2.27 3.05
CA MET A 45 -3.27 2.05 3.87
C MET A 45 -3.49 2.46 5.33
N ASP A 46 -2.70 1.87 6.23
CA ASP A 46 -2.60 2.32 7.62
C ASP A 46 -2.03 3.77 7.71
N MET A 47 -2.28 4.45 8.83
CA MET A 47 -1.84 5.83 9.14
C MET A 47 -0.33 5.99 9.33
N PHE A 48 0.47 4.97 9.02
CA PHE A 48 1.91 5.04 9.10
C PHE A 48 2.48 5.92 7.98
N SER A 49 2.81 7.18 8.31
CA SER A 49 3.30 8.20 7.38
C SER A 49 4.40 7.73 6.41
N PRO A 50 5.37 6.88 6.79
CA PRO A 50 6.39 6.42 5.85
C PRO A 50 5.86 5.60 4.65
N TYR A 51 4.64 5.06 4.70
CA TYR A 51 4.01 4.42 3.54
C TYR A 51 3.34 5.40 2.58
N TYR A 52 3.00 6.60 3.05
CA TYR A 52 2.31 7.60 2.24
C TYR A 52 3.16 8.03 1.04
N ASP A 53 4.38 8.48 1.31
CA ASP A 53 5.32 8.91 0.26
C ASP A 53 5.67 7.75 -0.68
N LEU A 54 5.86 6.56 -0.11
CA LEU A 54 6.17 5.36 -0.88
C LEU A 54 5.01 4.99 -1.82
N ALA A 55 3.77 5.02 -1.35
CA ALA A 55 2.60 4.71 -2.17
C ALA A 55 2.40 5.75 -3.28
N ARG A 56 2.63 7.04 -3.02
CA ARG A 56 2.61 8.07 -4.07
C ARG A 56 3.64 7.81 -5.16
N GLN A 57 4.85 7.39 -4.79
CA GLN A 57 5.90 7.06 -5.76
C GLN A 57 5.57 5.80 -6.58
N LEU A 58 5.02 4.78 -5.91
CA LEU A 58 4.71 3.50 -6.54
C LEU A 58 3.45 3.56 -7.40
N PHE A 59 2.44 4.34 -7.00
CA PHE A 59 1.12 4.34 -7.62
C PHE A 59 0.62 5.77 -7.82
N PRO A 60 1.18 6.50 -8.81
CA PRO A 60 1.00 7.94 -8.93
C PRO A 60 -0.45 8.38 -9.23
N ASN A 61 -1.27 7.49 -9.79
CA ASN A 61 -2.66 7.79 -10.15
C ASN A 61 -3.67 7.31 -9.10
N ALA A 62 -3.19 6.63 -8.05
CA ALA A 62 -4.07 6.07 -7.04
C ALA A 62 -4.50 7.13 -6.02
N LYS A 63 -5.78 7.13 -5.66
CA LYS A 63 -6.26 7.86 -4.48
C LYS A 63 -5.90 7.06 -3.24
N ILE A 64 -5.19 7.71 -2.31
CA ILE A 64 -4.83 7.11 -1.02
C ILE A 64 -5.95 7.39 -0.02
N VAL A 65 -6.52 6.32 0.53
CA VAL A 65 -7.53 6.34 1.58
C VAL A 65 -6.92 5.73 2.84
N LEU A 66 -7.12 6.36 3.99
CA LEU A 66 -6.66 5.80 5.25
C LEU A 66 -7.60 4.69 5.70
N ASP A 67 -7.02 3.57 6.11
CA ASP A 67 -7.76 2.46 6.66
C ASP A 67 -8.36 2.85 8.01
N ARG A 68 -9.68 2.71 8.12
CA ARG A 68 -10.45 3.06 9.32
C ARG A 68 -10.35 1.98 10.41
N PHE A 69 -9.84 0.79 10.06
CA PHE A 69 -9.75 -0.36 10.96
C PHE A 69 -8.41 -0.46 11.70
N HIS A 70 -7.46 0.43 11.41
CA HIS A 70 -6.21 0.53 12.15
C HIS A 70 -6.31 1.70 13.15
N PRO A 71 -6.48 1.45 14.46
CA PRO A 71 -6.51 2.52 15.44
C PRO A 71 -5.10 3.06 15.64
N SER A 72 -4.78 4.20 15.03
CA SER A 72 -3.94 5.15 15.74
C SER A 72 -4.87 5.98 16.62
N LEU A 73 -4.96 5.62 17.90
CA LEU A 73 -5.68 6.40 18.90
C LEU A 73 -5.04 7.78 18.97
N LEU A 74 -5.67 8.77 18.36
CA LEU A 74 -5.51 10.18 18.72
C LEU A 74 -6.61 10.49 19.75
N TYR A 75 -6.27 10.41 21.04
CA TYR A 75 -7.00 11.21 22.03
C TYR A 75 -6.58 12.68 21.80
N PHE A 76 -7.58 13.56 21.83
CA PHE A 76 -7.49 15.01 21.56
C PHE A 76 -6.36 15.71 22.31
#